data_AF-A0A0F4LSY9-F1
#
_entry.id   AF-A0A0F4LSY9-F1
#
_cell.length_a   1.000
_cell.length_b   1.000
_cell.length_c   1.000
_cell.angle_alpha   90.00
_cell.angle_beta   90.00
_cell.angle_gamma   90.00
#
_symmetry.space_group_name_H-M   'P 1'
#
loop_
_entity.id
_entity.type
_entity.pdbx_description
1 polymer ?
#
loop_
_entity_poly.entity_id
_entity_poly.type
_entity_poly.pdbx_seq_one_letter_code
_entity_poly.pdbx_strand_id
1 'polypeptide(L)'
;MSLVIIEATTDLHGSLTNDAINQTNPLISYLHQTPAADTLRIDNGDFFTGSALASFYNLTAAGRPMVELANACHFDVMIPGNHDLEWGIKHLQDLTAQLQADYVCANLTDLAGNLLFQPYTIKQKGTVKIGVIGLITSFLSQILDFQFTQQLHILDVSEALQKYLPELRDQADYVIVAYHGGLECDPATGRITEYNTGEDQAYHLMHQFGSQIDGLICGHQHWLNSGYCGPVPFLQPGAHGQALGTFQLTTRLQQPQIINSTALPVTPSFTVPQYDAYLAWLKTSFNESIWQNFLKTYYAADFYQVYLTAAKWQNLVMDFDPIYALKKYQFSIDQGHQLFPQLQLQSPQKVITVLSNRSDLPFDRCIQQYVVNLLDRMSYFTQQQAANS
;
A
#
# COMPACT_ATOMS: atom_id res chain seq x y z
N MET A 1 7.96 36.06 -0.51
CA MET A 1 7.03 35.01 -0.98
C MET A 1 7.31 33.79 -0.12
N SER A 2 6.34 33.29 0.64
CA SER A 2 6.48 32.07 1.42
C SER A 2 6.30 30.88 0.48
N LEU A 3 7.37 30.12 0.26
CA LEU A 3 7.32 28.85 -0.46
C LEU A 3 6.84 27.79 0.54
N VAL A 4 5.70 27.16 0.27
CA VAL A 4 5.22 25.98 1.00
C VAL A 4 5.48 24.75 0.16
N ILE A 5 5.95 23.68 0.77
CA ILE A 5 6.26 22.42 0.08
C ILE A 5 5.27 21.36 0.57
N ILE A 6 4.70 20.57 -0.34
CA ILE A 6 4.00 19.34 0.03
C ILE A 6 4.90 18.19 -0.38
N GLU A 7 5.31 17.37 0.57
CA GLU A 7 6.06 16.14 0.39
C GLU A 7 5.11 14.96 0.53
N ALA A 8 5.12 14.04 -0.43
CA ALA A 8 4.18 12.94 -0.52
C ALA A 8 4.87 11.58 -0.68
N THR A 9 4.42 10.60 0.09
CA THR A 9 4.73 9.18 -0.08
C THR A 9 3.46 8.38 -0.33
N THR A 10 3.60 7.15 -0.82
CA THR A 10 2.51 6.20 -1.02
C THR A 10 3.12 4.79 -1.06
N ASP A 11 2.31 3.77 -0.76
CA ASP A 11 2.65 2.37 -0.98
C ASP A 11 4.01 2.00 -0.37
N LEU A 12 4.32 2.54 0.82
CA LEU A 12 5.58 2.27 1.51
C LEU A 12 5.67 0.80 1.91
N HIS A 13 4.54 0.14 2.10
CA HIS A 13 4.42 -1.29 2.32
C HIS A 13 5.32 -1.84 3.43
N GLY A 14 5.41 -1.13 4.56
CA GLY A 14 6.29 -1.55 5.64
C GLY A 14 7.78 -1.54 5.29
N SER A 15 8.20 -0.87 4.21
CA SER A 15 9.60 -0.85 3.73
C SER A 15 10.46 0.11 4.56
N LEU A 16 10.51 -0.14 5.87
CA LEU A 16 11.32 0.60 6.85
C LEU A 16 12.82 0.44 6.58
N THR A 17 13.15 -0.70 5.97
CA THR A 17 14.47 -1.16 5.59
C THR A 17 14.40 -1.68 4.15
N ASN A 18 15.46 -1.48 3.37
CA ASN A 18 15.63 -2.20 2.12
C ASN A 18 15.99 -3.66 2.51
N ASP A 19 15.00 -4.54 2.64
CA ASP A 19 15.26 -5.93 3.05
C ASP A 19 16.02 -6.69 1.95
N ALA A 20 16.93 -7.65 2.22
CA ALA A 20 17.10 -8.50 3.40
C ALA A 20 18.34 -8.15 4.26
N ILE A 21 18.15 -8.10 5.58
CA ILE A 21 19.17 -8.07 6.65
C ILE A 21 19.84 -6.72 6.95
N ASN A 22 20.16 -5.81 6.01
CA ASN A 22 20.68 -4.47 6.38
C ASN A 22 20.77 -3.49 5.19
N GLN A 23 19.90 -2.48 5.18
CA GLN A 23 20.19 -1.08 4.81
C GLN A 23 18.95 -0.21 5.07
N THR A 24 19.13 0.94 5.70
CA THR A 24 18.05 1.92 5.95
C THR A 24 17.50 2.43 4.61
N ASN A 25 16.18 2.50 4.46
CA ASN A 25 15.57 3.13 3.30
C ASN A 25 16.01 4.62 3.26
N PRO A 26 16.66 5.09 2.18
CA PRO A 26 17.13 6.47 2.06
C PRO A 26 16.04 7.51 2.27
N LEU A 27 14.82 7.21 1.79
CA LEU A 27 13.68 8.10 1.96
C LEU A 27 13.27 8.20 3.42
N ILE A 28 13.22 7.08 4.15
CA ILE A 28 12.90 7.08 5.57
C ILE A 28 13.94 7.88 6.36
N SER A 29 15.21 7.76 5.99
CA SER A 29 16.30 8.54 6.59
C SER A 29 16.15 10.05 6.35
N TYR A 30 15.69 10.44 5.16
CA TYR A 30 15.35 11.82 4.83
C TYR A 30 14.14 12.32 5.62
N LEU A 31 13.05 11.55 5.64
CA LEU A 31 11.82 11.89 6.36
C LEU A 31 12.03 11.96 7.87
N HIS A 32 13.02 11.25 8.43
CA HIS A 32 13.37 11.36 9.84
C HIS A 32 13.86 12.77 10.25
N GLN A 33 14.37 13.53 9.29
CA GLN A 33 14.82 14.90 9.52
C GLN A 33 13.59 15.78 9.76
N THR A 34 13.72 16.70 10.72
CA THR A 34 12.71 17.71 10.97
C THR A 34 12.50 18.52 9.69
N PRO A 35 11.28 18.53 9.13
CA PRO A 35 11.00 19.30 7.93
C PRO A 35 11.08 20.81 8.24
N ALA A 36 11.22 21.62 7.20
CA ALA A 36 11.01 23.06 7.35
C ALA A 36 9.57 23.33 7.85
N ALA A 37 9.37 24.41 8.62
CA ALA A 37 8.06 24.74 9.18
C ALA A 37 6.95 24.89 8.11
N ASP A 38 7.36 25.28 6.89
CA ASP A 38 6.49 25.49 5.73
C ASP A 38 6.38 24.23 4.84
N THR A 39 6.75 23.05 5.34
CA THR A 39 6.58 21.77 4.63
C THR A 39 5.43 20.97 5.24
N LEU A 40 4.51 20.51 4.40
CA LEU A 40 3.44 19.56 4.72
C LEU A 40 3.85 18.16 4.24
N ARG A 41 3.81 17.15 5.11
CA ARG A 41 4.06 15.75 4.73
C ARG A 41 2.79 14.93 4.71
N ILE A 42 2.55 14.22 3.61
CA ILE A 42 1.37 13.38 3.39
C ILE A 42 1.83 11.96 3.05
N ASP A 43 1.32 10.96 3.75
CA ASP A 43 1.38 9.57 3.28
C ASP A 43 0.03 9.16 2.70
N ASN A 44 0.06 8.65 1.47
CA ASN A 44 -1.14 8.33 0.70
C ASN A 44 -1.61 6.88 0.89
N GLY A 45 -1.23 6.20 1.98
CA GLY A 45 -1.77 4.88 2.33
C GLY A 45 -0.90 3.70 1.90
N ASP A 46 -1.32 2.51 2.35
CA ASP A 46 -0.56 1.26 2.29
C ASP A 46 0.79 1.37 3.00
N PHE A 47 0.71 1.86 4.23
CA PHE A 47 1.87 2.12 5.07
C PHE A 47 2.18 0.94 6.00
N PHE A 48 1.15 0.35 6.63
CA PHE A 48 1.29 -0.50 7.82
C PHE A 48 1.58 -1.98 7.55
N THR A 49 1.47 -2.42 6.29
CA THR A 49 1.53 -3.83 5.87
C THR A 49 2.42 -3.97 4.64
N GLY A 50 2.85 -5.18 4.29
CA GLY A 50 3.59 -5.43 3.03
C GLY A 50 5.03 -5.93 3.15
N SER A 51 5.68 -5.77 4.31
CA SER A 51 7.02 -6.32 4.58
C SER A 51 6.98 -7.42 5.63
N ALA A 52 8.01 -8.29 5.64
CA ALA A 52 8.17 -9.31 6.67
C ALA A 52 8.26 -8.70 8.07
N LEU A 53 8.93 -7.55 8.17
CA LEU A 53 9.05 -6.77 9.38
C LEU A 53 7.69 -6.24 9.84
N ALA A 54 6.92 -5.61 8.96
CA ALA A 54 5.56 -5.15 9.26
C ALA A 54 4.65 -6.31 9.68
N SER A 55 4.73 -7.44 8.98
CA SER A 55 3.97 -8.66 9.29
C SER A 55 4.26 -9.17 10.70
N PHE A 56 5.54 -9.21 11.09
CA PHE A 56 5.95 -9.59 12.45
C PHE A 56 5.32 -8.70 13.53
N TYR A 57 5.30 -7.39 13.32
CA TYR A 57 4.74 -6.46 14.31
C TYR A 57 3.22 -6.50 14.38
N ASN A 58 2.54 -6.62 13.23
CA ASN A 58 1.09 -6.81 13.20
C ASN A 58 0.68 -8.14 13.87
N LEU A 59 1.48 -9.19 13.68
CA LEU A 59 1.29 -10.50 14.32
C LEU A 59 1.43 -10.49 15.83
N THR A 60 2.56 -9.98 16.30
CA THR A 60 2.99 -10.18 17.69
C THR A 60 2.42 -9.13 18.62
N ALA A 61 1.89 -8.03 18.06
CA ALA A 61 1.61 -6.80 18.78
C ALA A 61 2.80 -6.30 19.63
N ALA A 62 4.02 -6.75 19.28
CA ALA A 62 5.24 -6.42 20.00
C ALA A 62 5.70 -5.02 19.62
N GLY A 63 5.25 -4.02 20.37
CA GLY A 63 5.46 -2.62 20.00
C GLY A 63 4.65 -2.20 18.77
N ARG A 64 4.80 -0.94 18.35
CA ARG A 64 4.14 -0.39 17.17
C ARG A 64 5.12 0.42 16.32
N PRO A 65 6.19 -0.21 15.84
CA PRO A 65 7.29 0.50 15.18
C PRO A 65 6.85 1.17 13.88
N MET A 66 5.80 0.68 13.21
CA MET A 66 5.21 1.39 12.09
C MET A 66 4.61 2.74 12.53
N VAL A 67 3.86 2.77 13.63
CA VAL A 67 3.31 4.01 14.20
C VAL A 67 4.44 4.92 14.69
N GLU A 68 5.42 4.36 15.41
CA GLU A 68 6.58 5.12 15.88
C GLU A 68 7.36 5.71 14.70
N LEU A 69 7.52 4.97 13.61
CA LEU A 69 8.15 5.46 12.41
C LEU A 69 7.32 6.55 11.73
N ALA A 70 6.01 6.35 11.55
CA ALA A 70 5.15 7.37 10.97
C ALA A 70 5.26 8.70 11.73
N ASN A 71 5.27 8.63 13.06
CA ASN A 71 5.49 9.78 13.93
C ASN A 71 6.90 10.38 13.76
N ALA A 72 7.92 9.54 13.66
CA ALA A 72 9.30 9.98 13.48
C ALA A 72 9.61 10.54 12.08
N CYS A 73 8.82 10.18 11.07
CA CYS A 73 8.84 10.75 9.73
C CYS A 73 8.13 12.13 9.65
N HIS A 74 7.51 12.58 10.74
CA HIS A 74 6.80 13.85 10.85
C HIS A 74 5.69 14.00 9.80
N PHE A 75 4.93 12.93 9.53
CA PHE A 75 3.75 13.04 8.67
C PHE A 75 2.71 13.96 9.33
N ASP A 76 2.15 14.88 8.55
CA ASP A 76 1.08 15.76 9.01
C ASP A 76 -0.29 15.14 8.76
N VAL A 77 -0.43 14.41 7.65
CA VAL A 77 -1.67 13.76 7.20
C VAL A 77 -1.34 12.37 6.67
N MET A 78 -2.17 11.39 7.00
CA MET A 78 -2.10 10.04 6.41
C MET A 78 -3.52 9.60 6.04
N ILE A 79 -3.64 8.70 5.07
CA ILE A 79 -4.92 8.10 4.66
C ILE A 79 -4.80 6.56 4.66
N PRO A 80 -5.90 5.81 4.68
CA PRO A 80 -5.84 4.36 4.50
C PRO A 80 -5.59 3.99 3.05
N GLY A 81 -4.75 2.99 2.86
CA GLY A 81 -4.76 2.17 1.66
C GLY A 81 -5.50 0.84 1.87
N ASN A 82 -5.65 0.07 0.79
CA ASN A 82 -6.39 -1.19 0.83
C ASN A 82 -5.70 -2.22 1.72
N HIS A 83 -4.38 -2.30 1.69
CA HIS A 83 -3.60 -3.25 2.49
C HIS A 83 -3.60 -2.89 3.98
N ASP A 84 -3.85 -1.65 4.36
CA ASP A 84 -3.97 -1.25 5.78
C ASP A 84 -5.19 -1.88 6.48
N LEU A 85 -6.19 -2.35 5.72
CA LEU A 85 -7.41 -2.99 6.22
C LEU A 85 -7.29 -4.53 6.33
N GLU A 86 -6.18 -5.14 5.92
CA GLU A 86 -6.00 -6.61 5.92
C GLU A 86 -5.99 -7.23 7.32
N TRP A 87 -5.81 -6.43 8.36
CA TRP A 87 -5.89 -6.86 9.76
C TRP A 87 -7.23 -6.44 10.43
N GLY A 88 -8.16 -5.93 9.65
CA GLY A 88 -9.48 -5.48 10.07
C GLY A 88 -9.51 -4.03 10.61
N ILE A 89 -10.67 -3.39 10.46
CA ILE A 89 -10.85 -1.97 10.78
C ILE A 89 -10.49 -1.61 12.23
N LYS A 90 -10.79 -2.49 13.20
CA LYS A 90 -10.47 -2.23 14.60
C LYS A 90 -8.96 -2.15 14.83
N HIS A 91 -8.18 -3.02 14.19
CA HIS A 91 -6.71 -2.98 14.27
C HIS A 91 -6.18 -1.68 13.68
N LEU A 92 -6.70 -1.26 12.53
CA LEU A 92 -6.32 0.00 11.90
C LEU A 92 -6.67 1.21 12.77
N GLN A 93 -7.87 1.26 13.35
CA GLN A 93 -8.26 2.31 14.30
C GLN A 93 -7.38 2.31 15.56
N ASP A 94 -7.05 1.13 16.09
CA ASP A 94 -6.15 1.01 17.24
C ASP A 94 -4.77 1.59 16.88
N LEU A 95 -4.18 1.25 15.73
CA LEU A 95 -2.89 1.77 15.24
C LEU A 95 -2.92 3.29 15.06
N THR A 96 -3.91 3.78 14.31
CA THR A 96 -4.02 5.19 13.89
C THR A 96 -4.34 6.13 15.06
N ALA A 97 -4.99 5.64 16.12
CA ALA A 97 -5.21 6.41 17.35
C ALA A 97 -3.91 6.85 18.06
N GLN A 98 -2.76 6.28 17.68
CA GLN A 98 -1.45 6.62 18.25
C GLN A 98 -0.57 7.46 17.28
N LEU A 99 -1.11 7.82 16.11
CA LEU A 99 -0.43 8.72 15.19
C LEU A 99 -0.48 10.17 15.69
N GLN A 100 0.58 10.92 15.40
CA GLN A 100 0.61 12.38 15.49
C GLN A 100 0.03 13.05 14.24
N ALA A 101 0.04 12.33 13.11
CA ALA A 101 -0.60 12.74 11.88
C ALA A 101 -2.13 12.71 12.01
N ASP A 102 -2.81 13.58 11.28
CA ASP A 102 -4.25 13.46 11.11
C ASP A 102 -4.53 12.30 10.15
N TYR A 103 -5.30 11.31 10.58
CA TYR A 103 -5.69 10.17 9.75
C TYR A 103 -7.08 10.39 9.15
N VAL A 104 -7.19 10.55 7.83
CA VAL A 104 -8.43 11.01 7.17
C VAL A 104 -8.88 10.06 6.05
N CYS A 105 -10.19 9.87 5.92
CA CYS A 105 -10.83 9.10 4.83
C CYS A 105 -12.32 9.48 4.71
N ALA A 106 -12.71 10.05 3.57
CA ALA A 106 -14.04 10.59 3.35
C ALA A 106 -15.06 9.55 2.88
N ASN A 107 -14.61 8.43 2.31
CA ASN A 107 -15.49 7.44 1.69
C ASN A 107 -15.53 6.10 2.43
N LEU A 108 -15.07 6.02 3.68
CA LEU A 108 -15.12 4.81 4.49
C LEU A 108 -16.06 4.97 5.70
N THR A 109 -17.10 4.14 5.74
CA THR A 109 -18.17 4.20 6.75
C THR A 109 -18.48 2.83 7.35
N ASP A 110 -19.11 2.82 8.53
CA ASP A 110 -19.78 1.63 9.05
C ASP A 110 -21.09 1.34 8.27
N LEU A 111 -21.75 0.22 8.56
CA LEU A 111 -23.01 -0.14 7.93
C LEU A 111 -24.18 0.82 8.24
N ALA A 112 -24.04 1.69 9.24
CA ALA A 112 -25.02 2.73 9.58
C ALA A 112 -24.73 4.06 8.85
N GLY A 113 -23.66 4.14 8.07
CA GLY A 113 -23.23 5.33 7.35
C GLY A 113 -22.45 6.34 8.18
N ASN A 114 -22.00 5.96 9.39
CA ASN A 114 -21.12 6.80 10.19
C ASN A 114 -19.70 6.71 9.64
N LEU A 115 -19.03 7.85 9.53
CA LEU A 115 -17.62 7.92 9.15
C LEU A 115 -16.74 7.18 10.17
N LEU A 116 -15.82 6.37 9.66
CA LEU A 116 -14.84 5.66 10.49
C LEU A 116 -13.59 6.50 10.79
N PHE A 117 -13.33 7.51 9.96
CA PHE A 117 -12.27 8.51 10.10
C PHE A 117 -12.80 9.89 9.72
N GLN A 118 -12.13 10.97 10.12
CA GLN A 118 -12.51 12.31 9.63
C GLN A 118 -12.36 12.37 8.10
N PRO A 119 -13.23 13.08 7.36
CA PRO A 119 -13.18 13.04 5.90
C PRO A 119 -11.98 13.82 5.34
N TYR A 120 -11.62 14.91 6.02
CA TYR A 120 -10.54 15.81 5.65
C TYR A 120 -9.93 16.46 6.89
N THR A 121 -8.80 17.14 6.70
CA THR A 121 -8.19 18.04 7.68
C THR A 121 -7.72 19.33 7.01
N ILE A 122 -7.46 20.37 7.80
CA ILE A 122 -6.90 21.64 7.33
C ILE A 122 -5.63 21.95 8.14
N LYS A 123 -4.50 22.07 7.45
CA LYS A 123 -3.19 22.37 8.05
C LYS A 123 -2.73 23.77 7.67
N GLN A 124 -2.29 24.53 8.67
CA GLN A 124 -1.64 25.83 8.45
C GLN A 124 -0.15 25.59 8.19
N LYS A 125 0.37 26.05 7.05
CA LYS A 125 1.81 26.05 6.73
C LYS A 125 2.19 27.43 6.19
N GLY A 126 3.17 28.07 6.81
CA GLY A 126 3.42 29.49 6.60
C GLY A 126 2.15 30.31 6.77
N THR A 127 1.79 31.10 5.75
CA THR A 127 0.59 31.94 5.76
C THR A 127 -0.63 31.33 5.10
N VAL A 128 -0.58 30.07 4.63
CA VAL A 128 -1.68 29.44 3.87
C VAL A 128 -2.29 28.26 4.63
N LYS A 129 -3.58 28.04 4.40
CA LYS A 129 -4.34 26.87 4.85
C LYS A 129 -4.44 25.85 3.72
N ILE A 130 -3.98 24.64 3.98
CA ILE A 130 -4.07 23.52 3.04
C ILE A 130 -5.10 22.53 3.57
N GLY A 131 -6.20 22.38 2.84
CA GLY A 131 -7.17 21.33 3.05
C GLY A 131 -6.70 20.03 2.39
N VAL A 132 -6.74 18.92 3.12
CA VAL A 132 -6.42 17.59 2.60
C VAL A 132 -7.61 16.68 2.82
N ILE A 133 -8.20 16.17 1.74
CA ILE A 133 -9.28 15.19 1.76
C ILE A 133 -8.73 13.81 1.41
N GLY A 134 -9.01 12.81 2.24
CA GLY A 134 -8.54 11.44 2.05
C GLY A 134 -9.59 10.57 1.37
N LEU A 135 -9.18 9.69 0.48
CA LEU A 135 -10.04 8.73 -0.21
C LEU A 135 -9.31 7.40 -0.38
N ILE A 136 -10.04 6.30 -0.32
CA ILE A 136 -9.54 4.95 -0.66
C ILE A 136 -10.30 4.43 -1.86
N THR A 137 -9.69 3.56 -2.68
CA THR A 137 -10.39 2.91 -3.80
C THR A 137 -11.71 2.29 -3.35
N SER A 138 -12.75 2.42 -4.18
CA SER A 138 -14.08 1.83 -3.91
C SER A 138 -14.10 0.30 -4.07
N PHE A 139 -13.00 -0.30 -4.55
CA PHE A 139 -12.95 -1.71 -4.99
C PHE A 139 -12.52 -2.70 -3.90
N LEU A 140 -12.44 -2.28 -2.63
CA LEU A 140 -11.91 -3.11 -1.54
C LEU A 140 -12.58 -4.47 -1.39
N SER A 141 -13.88 -4.60 -1.67
CA SER A 141 -14.59 -5.89 -1.55
C SER A 141 -14.08 -6.96 -2.53
N GLN A 142 -13.36 -6.55 -3.58
CA GLN A 142 -12.74 -7.45 -4.55
C GLN A 142 -11.25 -7.69 -4.25
N ILE A 143 -10.62 -6.78 -3.50
CA ILE A 143 -9.19 -6.83 -3.14
C ILE A 143 -9.00 -7.62 -1.83
N LEU A 144 -9.88 -7.40 -0.86
CA LEU A 144 -9.82 -7.94 0.49
C LEU A 144 -10.82 -9.07 0.69
N ASP A 145 -10.45 -10.01 1.57
CA ASP A 145 -11.40 -11.06 1.97
C ASP A 145 -12.64 -10.44 2.63
N PHE A 146 -13.81 -11.02 2.33
CA PHE A 146 -15.10 -10.55 2.82
C PHE A 146 -15.14 -10.36 4.34
N GLN A 147 -14.42 -11.18 5.11
CA GLN A 147 -14.37 -11.06 6.56
C GLN A 147 -13.88 -9.70 7.06
N PHE A 148 -13.02 -9.02 6.29
CA PHE A 148 -12.46 -7.70 6.63
C PHE A 148 -13.34 -6.54 6.15
N THR A 149 -14.20 -6.78 5.17
CA THR A 149 -15.06 -5.75 4.55
C THR A 149 -16.53 -5.88 4.92
N GLN A 150 -16.97 -7.00 5.51
CA GLN A 150 -18.39 -7.28 5.79
C GLN A 150 -19.10 -6.29 6.73
N GLN A 151 -18.34 -5.49 7.49
CA GLN A 151 -18.89 -4.45 8.38
C GLN A 151 -18.62 -3.02 7.88
N LEU A 152 -18.09 -2.90 6.66
CA LEU A 152 -17.69 -1.63 6.07
C LEU A 152 -18.61 -1.31 4.89
N HIS A 153 -18.88 -0.03 4.73
CA HIS A 153 -19.49 0.51 3.54
C HIS A 153 -18.57 1.56 2.94
N ILE A 154 -18.25 1.39 1.67
CA ILE A 154 -17.32 2.25 0.93
C ILE A 154 -18.13 3.03 -0.08
N LEU A 155 -18.16 4.34 0.12
CA LEU A 155 -18.86 5.26 -0.78
C LEU A 155 -18.05 5.41 -2.06
N ASP A 156 -18.75 5.70 -3.16
CA ASP A 156 -18.09 6.14 -4.38
C ASP A 156 -17.27 7.42 -4.10
N VAL A 157 -16.06 7.46 -4.64
CA VAL A 157 -15.11 8.56 -4.38
C VAL A 157 -15.64 9.90 -4.90
N SER A 158 -16.37 9.92 -6.03
CA SER A 158 -16.98 11.13 -6.56
C SER A 158 -18.15 11.59 -5.69
N GLU A 159 -18.95 10.67 -5.14
CA GLU A 159 -19.99 11.02 -4.16
C GLU A 159 -19.40 11.64 -2.88
N ALA A 160 -18.30 11.07 -2.37
CA ALA A 160 -17.60 11.62 -1.21
C ALA A 160 -17.05 13.02 -1.49
N LEU A 161 -16.40 13.23 -2.64
CA LEU A 161 -15.91 14.55 -3.04
C LEU A 161 -17.04 15.57 -3.22
N GLN A 162 -18.14 15.20 -3.88
CA GLN A 162 -19.31 16.08 -4.03
C GLN A 162 -19.85 16.56 -2.67
N LYS A 163 -19.80 15.68 -1.66
CA LYS A 163 -20.28 16.00 -0.32
C LYS A 163 -19.37 16.97 0.43
N TYR A 164 -18.06 16.74 0.42
CA TYR A 164 -17.13 17.43 1.32
C TYR A 164 -16.30 18.54 0.66
N LEU A 165 -16.10 18.54 -0.66
CA LEU A 165 -15.30 19.58 -1.33
C LEU A 165 -15.86 21.00 -1.17
N PRO A 166 -17.19 21.26 -1.26
CA PRO A 166 -17.70 22.62 -1.14
C PRO A 166 -17.32 23.27 0.20
N GLU A 167 -17.51 22.53 1.30
CA GLU A 167 -17.16 22.99 2.64
C GLU A 167 -15.65 23.17 2.84
N LEU A 168 -14.85 22.22 2.33
CA LEU A 168 -13.40 22.28 2.47
C LEU A 168 -12.80 23.46 1.69
N ARG A 169 -13.30 23.69 0.46
CA ARG A 169 -12.86 24.78 -0.42
C ARG A 169 -13.12 26.17 0.18
N ASP A 170 -14.22 26.32 0.92
CA ASP A 170 -14.56 27.59 1.60
C ASP A 170 -13.62 27.92 2.76
N GLN A 171 -12.91 26.92 3.32
CA GLN A 171 -12.09 27.07 4.52
C GLN A 171 -10.58 27.03 4.25
N ALA A 172 -10.17 26.60 3.05
CA ALA A 172 -8.77 26.40 2.68
C ALA A 172 -8.36 27.26 1.47
N ASP A 173 -7.11 27.71 1.47
CA ASP A 173 -6.52 28.41 0.32
C ASP A 173 -6.20 27.42 -0.82
N TYR A 174 -5.81 26.19 -0.45
CA TYR A 174 -5.52 25.08 -1.35
C TYR A 174 -6.22 23.81 -0.91
N VAL A 175 -6.70 23.01 -1.85
CA VAL A 175 -7.32 21.70 -1.60
C VAL A 175 -6.54 20.60 -2.33
N ILE A 176 -6.02 19.65 -1.56
CA ILE A 176 -5.29 18.49 -2.05
C ILE A 176 -6.15 17.25 -1.83
N VAL A 177 -6.33 16.46 -2.88
CA VAL A 177 -6.92 15.13 -2.78
C VAL A 177 -5.79 14.12 -2.56
N ALA A 178 -5.80 13.43 -1.43
CA ALA A 178 -4.98 12.24 -1.21
C ALA A 178 -5.89 11.03 -1.46
N TYR A 179 -5.64 10.32 -2.57
CA TYR A 179 -6.45 9.20 -3.02
C TYR A 179 -5.60 7.93 -3.11
N HIS A 180 -5.88 6.95 -2.26
CA HIS A 180 -5.30 5.61 -2.37
C HIS A 180 -6.06 4.80 -3.42
N GLY A 181 -5.85 5.20 -4.67
CA GLY A 181 -6.22 4.53 -5.89
C GLY A 181 -5.40 5.12 -7.03
N GLY A 182 -5.51 4.54 -8.20
CA GLY A 182 -4.64 4.81 -9.34
C GLY A 182 -5.30 5.60 -10.47
N LEU A 183 -4.58 5.65 -11.59
CA LEU A 183 -4.95 6.25 -12.86
C LEU A 183 -5.50 5.17 -13.81
N GLU A 184 -6.76 5.33 -14.19
CA GLU A 184 -7.44 4.49 -15.17
C GLU A 184 -7.21 4.93 -16.63
N CYS A 185 -6.69 6.15 -16.80
CA CYS A 185 -6.40 6.77 -18.09
C CYS A 185 -5.04 7.45 -18.08
N ASP A 186 -4.44 7.54 -19.27
CA ASP A 186 -3.32 8.42 -19.55
C ASP A 186 -3.74 9.89 -19.28
N PRO A 187 -3.09 10.59 -18.35
CA PRO A 187 -3.53 11.91 -17.90
C PRO A 187 -3.39 13.02 -18.95
N ALA A 188 -2.55 12.81 -19.97
CA ALA A 188 -2.35 13.79 -21.04
C ALA A 188 -3.38 13.61 -22.18
N THR A 189 -3.80 12.38 -22.46
CA THR A 189 -4.61 12.05 -23.64
C THR A 189 -6.03 11.60 -23.30
N GLY A 190 -6.30 11.24 -22.04
CA GLY A 190 -7.57 10.65 -21.61
C GLY A 190 -7.83 9.26 -22.19
N ARG A 191 -6.81 8.62 -22.76
CA ARG A 191 -6.92 7.26 -23.27
C ARG A 191 -6.89 6.28 -22.10
N ILE A 192 -7.86 5.38 -22.09
CA ILE A 192 -7.91 4.25 -21.16
C ILE A 192 -6.61 3.46 -21.29
N THR A 193 -5.90 3.28 -20.16
CA THR A 193 -4.64 2.52 -20.09
C THR A 193 -4.87 1.10 -19.58
N GLU A 194 -5.95 0.88 -18.83
CA GLU A 194 -6.33 -0.41 -18.24
C GLU A 194 -7.83 -0.64 -18.35
N TYR A 195 -8.32 -1.86 -18.13
CA TYR A 195 -9.77 -2.07 -18.12
C TYR A 195 -10.41 -1.24 -16.99
N ASN A 196 -11.36 -0.38 -17.33
CA ASN A 196 -12.05 0.43 -16.33
C ASN A 196 -13.01 -0.45 -15.50
N THR A 197 -12.52 -0.92 -14.36
CA THR A 197 -13.25 -1.71 -13.36
C THR A 197 -13.94 -0.84 -12.31
N GLY A 198 -13.63 0.46 -12.27
CA GLY A 198 -13.99 1.37 -11.17
C GLY A 198 -13.05 1.31 -9.97
N GLU A 199 -11.95 0.55 -10.04
CA GLU A 199 -10.91 0.49 -9.00
C GLU A 199 -10.06 1.76 -8.96
N ASP A 200 -9.65 2.21 -10.13
CA ASP A 200 -8.85 3.40 -10.34
C ASP A 200 -9.71 4.52 -10.93
N GLN A 201 -9.61 5.72 -10.36
CA GLN A 201 -10.51 6.84 -10.68
C GLN A 201 -9.80 8.20 -10.64
N ALA A 202 -8.48 8.26 -10.49
CA ALA A 202 -7.76 9.52 -10.33
C ALA A 202 -7.94 10.47 -11.54
N TYR A 203 -7.96 9.94 -12.77
CA TYR A 203 -8.21 10.76 -13.96
C TYR A 203 -9.62 11.36 -13.93
N HIS A 204 -10.61 10.53 -13.64
CA HIS A 204 -12.00 10.93 -13.51
C HIS A 204 -12.18 12.03 -12.45
N LEU A 205 -11.56 11.87 -11.28
CA LEU A 205 -11.63 12.84 -10.20
C LEU A 205 -11.02 14.20 -10.61
N MET A 206 -9.83 14.19 -11.23
CA MET A 206 -9.20 15.43 -11.70
C MET A 206 -10.01 16.12 -12.80
N HIS A 207 -10.64 15.35 -13.68
CA HIS A 207 -11.47 15.89 -14.76
C HIS A 207 -12.79 16.47 -14.23
N GLN A 208 -13.46 15.78 -13.29
CA GLN A 208 -14.75 16.20 -12.75
C GLN A 208 -14.62 17.34 -11.75
N PHE A 209 -13.60 17.32 -10.89
CA PHE A 209 -13.46 18.25 -9.75
C PHE A 209 -12.31 19.24 -9.91
N GLY A 210 -11.64 19.29 -11.06
CA GLY A 210 -10.42 20.08 -11.27
C GLY A 210 -10.55 21.60 -11.10
N SER A 211 -11.77 22.14 -11.00
CA SER A 211 -12.01 23.55 -10.63
C SER A 211 -12.03 23.81 -9.13
N GLN A 212 -12.12 22.76 -8.31
CA GLN A 212 -12.25 22.82 -6.85
C GLN A 212 -11.02 22.29 -6.12
N ILE A 213 -10.18 21.50 -6.80
CA ILE A 213 -8.95 20.91 -6.25
C ILE A 213 -7.72 21.55 -6.90
N ASP A 214 -6.64 21.68 -6.14
CA ASP A 214 -5.38 22.28 -6.60
C ASP A 214 -4.31 21.23 -6.89
N GLY A 215 -4.49 19.99 -6.43
CA GLY A 215 -3.59 18.87 -6.71
C GLY A 215 -4.15 17.53 -6.23
N LEU A 216 -3.63 16.46 -6.81
CA LEU A 216 -3.99 15.08 -6.43
C LEU A 216 -2.74 14.23 -6.20
N ILE A 217 -2.73 13.48 -5.10
CA ILE A 217 -1.74 12.45 -4.81
C ILE A 217 -2.46 11.11 -5.00
N CYS A 218 -1.95 10.27 -5.89
CA CYS A 218 -2.44 8.91 -6.13
C CYS A 218 -1.40 7.85 -5.75
N GLY A 219 -1.84 6.60 -5.67
CA GLY A 219 -1.05 5.45 -5.21
C GLY A 219 -1.54 4.16 -5.84
N HIS A 220 -1.54 3.06 -5.08
CA HIS A 220 -2.17 1.77 -5.36
C HIS A 220 -1.55 0.95 -6.51
N GLN A 221 -1.31 1.56 -7.67
CA GLN A 221 -0.67 0.91 -8.83
C GLN A 221 0.87 0.87 -8.74
N HIS A 222 1.45 1.49 -7.72
CA HIS A 222 2.90 1.61 -7.48
C HIS A 222 3.69 2.32 -8.60
N TRP A 223 3.01 3.05 -9.48
CA TRP A 223 3.68 3.73 -10.58
C TRP A 223 4.48 4.94 -10.09
N LEU A 224 5.61 5.18 -10.74
CA LEU A 224 6.41 6.38 -10.56
C LEU A 224 6.00 7.41 -11.63
N ASN A 225 5.08 8.30 -11.27
CA ASN A 225 4.48 9.23 -12.23
C ASN A 225 4.22 10.60 -11.61
N SER A 226 4.23 11.64 -12.44
CA SER A 226 3.78 12.98 -12.08
C SER A 226 3.51 13.78 -13.32
N GLY A 227 2.62 14.76 -13.22
CA GLY A 227 2.33 15.64 -14.34
C GLY A 227 1.07 16.42 -14.11
N TYR A 228 0.34 16.67 -15.20
CA TYR A 228 -0.90 17.43 -15.18
C TYR A 228 -2.00 16.65 -15.89
N CYS A 229 -3.19 16.63 -15.30
CA CYS A 229 -4.44 16.24 -15.95
C CYS A 229 -5.28 17.50 -16.13
N GLY A 230 -5.26 18.08 -17.34
CA GLY A 230 -5.81 19.42 -17.57
C GLY A 230 -5.09 20.46 -16.69
N PRO A 231 -5.81 21.25 -15.86
CA PRO A 231 -5.19 22.22 -14.96
C PRO A 231 -4.65 21.62 -13.66
N VAL A 232 -4.99 20.36 -13.34
CA VAL A 232 -4.69 19.75 -12.03
C VAL A 232 -3.35 19.03 -12.07
N PRO A 233 -2.35 19.44 -11.27
CA PRO A 233 -1.13 18.68 -11.09
C PRO A 233 -1.36 17.42 -10.24
N PHE A 234 -0.62 16.35 -10.52
CA PHE A 234 -0.68 15.12 -9.74
C PHE A 234 0.70 14.50 -9.45
N LEU A 235 0.74 13.68 -8.40
CA LEU A 235 1.89 12.88 -7.99
C LEU A 235 1.46 11.42 -7.78
N GLN A 236 2.29 10.49 -8.25
CA GLN A 236 2.26 9.07 -7.89
C GLN A 236 3.70 8.67 -7.53
N PRO A 237 4.09 8.76 -6.25
CA PRO A 237 5.48 8.60 -5.81
C PRO A 237 6.06 7.18 -5.86
N GLY A 238 5.46 6.25 -6.60
CA GLY A 238 5.95 4.87 -6.66
C GLY A 238 5.50 4.00 -5.49
N ALA A 239 6.38 3.11 -5.04
CA ALA A 239 6.19 2.28 -3.86
C ALA A 239 7.52 2.03 -3.14
N HIS A 240 7.48 1.45 -1.95
CA HIS A 240 8.64 0.98 -1.17
C HIS A 240 9.68 2.08 -0.88
N GLY A 241 9.24 3.33 -0.84
CA GLY A 241 10.11 4.50 -0.62
C GLY A 241 11.13 4.74 -1.74
N GLN A 242 10.80 4.35 -2.98
CA GLN A 242 11.66 4.58 -4.13
C GLN A 242 11.80 6.07 -4.51
N ALA A 243 10.80 6.89 -4.17
CA ALA A 243 10.82 8.32 -4.43
C ALA A 243 9.95 9.13 -3.45
N LEU A 244 10.24 10.43 -3.40
CA LEU A 244 9.44 11.44 -2.74
C LEU A 244 8.73 12.28 -3.80
N GLY A 245 7.41 12.36 -3.74
CA GLY A 245 6.65 13.31 -4.52
C GLY A 245 6.69 14.69 -3.88
N THR A 246 6.81 15.75 -4.68
CA THR A 246 6.82 17.12 -4.17
C THR A 246 5.92 18.04 -4.99
N PHE A 247 5.11 18.83 -4.32
CA PHE A 247 4.49 20.02 -4.89
C PHE A 247 5.13 21.28 -4.29
N GLN A 248 5.28 22.33 -5.09
CA GLN A 248 5.75 23.63 -4.62
C GLN A 248 4.65 24.68 -4.72
N LEU A 249 4.29 25.27 -3.59
CA LEU A 249 3.26 26.30 -3.46
C LEU A 249 3.94 27.65 -3.25
N THR A 250 3.75 28.61 -4.14
CA THR A 250 4.29 29.98 -3.98
C THR A 250 3.18 31.02 -3.92
N THR A 251 2.40 31.14 -5.00
CA THR A 251 1.17 31.96 -5.13
C THR A 251 0.03 31.22 -5.84
N ARG A 252 0.35 30.08 -6.44
CA ARG A 252 -0.49 28.99 -6.92
C ARG A 252 0.32 27.70 -6.76
N LEU A 253 -0.32 26.54 -6.89
CA LEU A 253 0.39 25.26 -6.96
C LEU A 253 1.25 25.22 -8.23
N GLN A 254 2.56 25.04 -8.08
CA GLN A 254 3.53 24.94 -9.17
C GLN A 254 4.16 23.54 -9.20
N GLN A 255 4.51 23.16 -10.44
CA GLN A 255 5.27 21.99 -10.91
C GLN A 255 5.35 20.81 -9.91
N PRO A 256 4.53 19.76 -10.08
CA PRO A 256 4.78 18.50 -9.41
C PRO A 256 6.14 17.95 -9.84
N GLN A 257 6.89 17.40 -8.88
CA GLN A 257 8.18 16.77 -9.13
C GLN A 257 8.29 15.46 -8.34
N ILE A 258 8.90 14.46 -8.97
CA ILE A 258 9.29 13.21 -8.33
C ILE A 258 10.80 13.24 -8.09
N ILE A 259 11.22 13.07 -6.84
CA ILE A 259 12.61 13.07 -6.43
C ILE A 259 13.00 11.65 -6.00
N ASN A 260 13.94 11.03 -6.73
CA ASN A 260 14.41 9.67 -6.41
C ASN A 260 15.04 9.58 -5.02
N SER A 261 14.70 8.54 -4.26
CA SER A 261 15.22 8.37 -2.89
C SER A 261 16.72 8.08 -2.86
N THR A 262 17.28 7.46 -3.90
CA THR A 262 18.73 7.25 -4.03
C THR A 262 19.52 8.55 -4.19
N ALA A 263 18.88 9.63 -4.66
CA ALA A 263 19.49 10.95 -4.76
C ALA A 263 19.31 11.80 -3.50
N LEU A 264 18.44 11.39 -2.56
CA LEU A 264 18.23 12.12 -1.31
C LEU A 264 19.41 11.89 -0.36
N PRO A 265 19.84 12.92 0.39
CA PRO A 265 20.97 12.79 1.32
C PRO A 265 20.63 11.84 2.46
N VAL A 266 21.34 10.72 2.51
CA VAL A 266 21.25 9.75 3.62
C VAL A 266 21.99 10.32 4.83
N THR A 267 21.26 10.59 5.92
CA THR A 267 21.81 10.96 7.24
C THR A 267 21.25 9.99 8.30
N PRO A 268 21.86 9.84 9.49
CA PRO A 268 22.03 8.53 10.11
C PRO A 268 20.72 7.78 10.43
N SER A 269 20.88 6.46 10.44
CA SER A 269 19.89 5.39 10.48
C SER A 269 18.76 5.57 11.51
N PHE A 270 17.52 5.46 11.04
CA PHE A 270 16.40 5.04 11.87
C PHE A 270 16.73 3.68 12.50
N THR A 271 16.60 3.58 13.82
CA THR A 271 16.73 2.30 14.53
C THR A 271 15.34 1.70 14.65
N VAL A 272 15.12 0.54 14.05
CA VAL A 272 13.86 -0.18 14.19
C VAL A 272 13.70 -0.65 15.64
N PRO A 273 12.63 -0.23 16.36
CA PRO A 273 12.37 -0.69 17.72
C PRO A 273 12.23 -2.21 17.79
N GLN A 274 12.84 -2.85 18.81
CA GLN A 274 12.77 -4.31 19.01
C GLN A 274 13.25 -5.16 17.82
N TYR A 275 14.18 -4.65 17.00
CA TYR A 275 14.70 -5.38 15.85
C TYR A 275 15.29 -6.76 16.20
N ASP A 276 15.93 -6.89 17.38
CA ASP A 276 16.44 -8.18 17.85
C ASP A 276 15.33 -9.23 18.05
N ALA A 277 14.12 -8.81 18.43
CA ALA A 277 12.97 -9.69 18.56
C ALA A 277 12.50 -10.19 17.19
N TYR A 278 12.52 -9.32 16.17
CA TYR A 278 12.27 -9.71 14.78
C TYR A 278 13.33 -10.71 14.28
N LEU A 279 14.62 -10.44 14.52
CA LEU A 279 15.70 -11.36 14.16
C LEU A 279 15.59 -12.71 14.88
N ALA A 280 15.08 -12.72 16.12
CA ALA A 280 14.78 -13.95 16.84
C ALA A 280 13.59 -14.69 16.21
N TRP A 281 12.51 -13.98 15.87
CA TRP A 281 11.32 -14.54 15.22
C TRP A 281 11.64 -15.20 13.88
N LEU A 282 12.49 -14.57 13.05
CA LEU A 282 12.94 -15.16 11.77
C LEU A 282 13.56 -16.56 11.96
N LYS A 283 14.19 -16.82 13.10
CA LYS A 283 14.82 -18.12 13.41
C LYS A 283 13.84 -19.18 13.92
N THR A 284 12.60 -18.79 14.23
CA THR A 284 11.57 -19.72 14.72
C THR A 284 10.97 -20.54 13.57
N SER A 285 10.49 -21.74 13.91
CA SER A 285 9.83 -22.62 12.95
C SER A 285 8.39 -22.22 12.72
N PHE A 286 7.90 -22.36 11.48
CA PHE A 286 6.47 -22.31 11.17
C PHE A 286 5.95 -23.72 10.91
N ASN A 287 4.64 -23.92 11.08
CA ASN A 287 4.00 -25.21 10.86
C ASN A 287 3.74 -25.42 9.35
N GLU A 288 4.49 -26.33 8.74
CA GLU A 288 4.35 -26.65 7.31
C GLU A 288 2.94 -27.14 6.93
N SER A 289 2.25 -27.86 7.82
CA SER A 289 0.88 -28.32 7.55
C SER A 289 -0.11 -27.15 7.54
N ILE A 290 0.05 -26.17 8.44
CA ILE A 290 -0.74 -24.93 8.41
C ILE A 290 -0.47 -24.16 7.12
N TRP A 291 0.79 -24.06 6.69
CA TRP A 291 1.16 -23.43 5.42
C TRP A 291 0.51 -24.10 4.20
N GLN A 292 0.56 -25.43 4.12
CA GLN A 292 -0.07 -26.17 3.03
C GLN A 292 -1.60 -25.98 3.02
N ASN A 293 -2.23 -25.93 4.19
CA ASN A 293 -3.66 -25.66 4.31
C ASN A 293 -3.98 -24.24 3.86
N PHE A 294 -3.23 -23.24 4.33
CA PHE A 294 -3.34 -21.84 3.89
C PHE A 294 -3.33 -21.74 2.36
N LEU A 295 -2.32 -22.32 1.71
CA LEU A 295 -2.20 -22.26 0.25
C LEU A 295 -3.43 -22.85 -0.46
N LYS A 296 -3.92 -24.00 0.00
CA LYS A 296 -5.09 -24.68 -0.58
C LYS A 296 -6.40 -23.94 -0.31
N THR A 297 -6.51 -23.25 0.82
CA THR A 297 -7.69 -22.49 1.19
C THR A 297 -7.85 -21.25 0.31
N TYR A 298 -6.76 -20.53 0.03
CA TYR A 298 -6.83 -19.24 -0.65
C TYR A 298 -6.47 -19.27 -2.14
N TYR A 299 -5.70 -20.26 -2.59
CA TYR A 299 -5.14 -20.27 -3.94
C TYR A 299 -5.43 -21.59 -4.65
N ALA A 300 -6.54 -21.64 -5.37
CA ALA A 300 -6.90 -22.84 -6.13
C ALA A 300 -5.91 -23.10 -7.29
N ALA A 301 -5.25 -24.27 -7.25
CA ALA A 301 -4.45 -24.81 -8.34
C ALA A 301 -4.52 -26.34 -8.34
N ASP A 302 -4.26 -26.95 -9.51
CA ASP A 302 -4.20 -28.42 -9.62
C ASP A 302 -2.98 -28.97 -8.87
N PHE A 303 -1.86 -28.25 -8.94
CA PHE A 303 -0.62 -28.61 -8.27
C PHE A 303 0.04 -27.39 -7.62
N TYR A 304 0.79 -27.65 -6.55
CA TYR A 304 1.48 -26.64 -5.76
C TYR A 304 2.96 -26.99 -5.73
N GLN A 305 3.81 -26.07 -6.19
CA GLN A 305 5.25 -26.18 -6.09
C GLN A 305 5.81 -24.87 -5.55
N VAL A 306 5.76 -24.72 -4.24
CA VAL A 306 6.41 -23.63 -3.51
C VAL A 306 7.73 -24.14 -2.94
N TYR A 307 8.84 -23.51 -3.32
CA TYR A 307 10.17 -23.90 -2.86
C TYR A 307 10.48 -23.19 -1.55
N LEU A 308 10.80 -23.97 -0.53
CA LEU A 308 11.24 -23.51 0.78
C LEU A 308 12.48 -24.30 1.17
N THR A 309 13.55 -23.59 1.51
CA THR A 309 14.85 -24.16 1.87
C THR A 309 14.84 -24.78 3.27
N ALA A 310 13.98 -24.29 4.18
CA ALA A 310 13.66 -24.93 5.46
C ALA A 310 12.34 -24.38 6.07
N ALA A 311 11.81 -25.07 7.08
CA ALA A 311 10.60 -24.69 7.82
C ALA A 311 10.85 -23.57 8.86
N LYS A 312 11.47 -22.45 8.48
CA LYS A 312 11.63 -21.27 9.34
C LYS A 312 11.16 -20.01 8.63
N TRP A 313 10.70 -19.02 9.41
CA TRP A 313 10.23 -17.76 8.87
C TRP A 313 11.27 -17.05 8.00
N GLN A 314 12.56 -17.11 8.37
CA GLN A 314 13.64 -16.57 7.55
C GLN A 314 13.66 -17.14 6.12
N ASN A 315 13.40 -18.45 5.97
CA ASN A 315 13.40 -19.10 4.66
C ASN A 315 12.19 -18.67 3.83
N LEU A 316 11.02 -18.55 4.46
CA LEU A 316 9.83 -18.02 3.80
C LEU A 316 10.04 -16.59 3.28
N VAL A 317 10.75 -15.75 4.03
CA VAL A 317 11.10 -14.38 3.60
C VAL A 317 12.14 -14.38 2.48
N MET A 318 13.18 -15.22 2.56
CA MET A 318 14.28 -15.19 1.58
C MET A 318 13.99 -15.96 0.27
N ASP A 319 13.11 -16.96 0.30
CA ASP A 319 12.80 -17.81 -0.86
C ASP A 319 11.72 -17.21 -1.77
N PHE A 320 11.27 -15.99 -1.49
CA PHE A 320 10.28 -15.26 -2.26
C PHE A 320 10.87 -13.94 -2.76
N ASP A 321 10.63 -13.62 -4.04
CA ASP A 321 10.92 -12.29 -4.54
C ASP A 321 9.95 -11.29 -3.90
N PRO A 322 10.44 -10.17 -3.34
CA PRO A 322 9.58 -9.07 -2.90
C PRO A 322 8.64 -8.65 -4.05
N ILE A 323 7.35 -8.45 -3.81
CA ILE A 323 6.64 -8.32 -2.52
C ILE A 323 6.07 -9.62 -1.92
N TYR A 324 6.79 -10.74 -2.03
CA TYR A 324 6.35 -12.05 -1.57
C TYR A 324 5.14 -12.57 -2.37
N ALA A 325 5.24 -12.52 -3.69
CA ALA A 325 4.16 -12.89 -4.59
C ALA A 325 4.11 -14.40 -4.91
N LEU A 326 2.91 -14.94 -5.08
CA LEU A 326 2.69 -16.22 -5.75
C LEU A 326 2.25 -15.98 -7.19
N LYS A 327 2.66 -16.87 -8.08
CA LYS A 327 2.21 -16.85 -9.47
C LYS A 327 1.52 -18.16 -9.81
N LYS A 328 0.38 -18.05 -10.49
CA LYS A 328 -0.33 -19.18 -11.07
C LYS A 328 0.04 -19.27 -12.53
N TYR A 329 0.55 -20.42 -12.89
CA TYR A 329 0.96 -20.71 -14.25
C TYR A 329 0.06 -21.76 -14.87
N GLN A 330 -0.05 -21.71 -16.19
CA GLN A 330 -0.76 -22.70 -16.97
C GLN A 330 0.18 -23.39 -17.97
N PHE A 331 0.22 -24.73 -17.92
CA PHE A 331 1.10 -25.55 -18.75
C PHE A 331 0.35 -26.75 -19.33
N SER A 332 0.82 -27.29 -20.46
CA SER A 332 0.44 -28.67 -20.81
C SER A 332 1.03 -29.66 -19.78
N ILE A 333 0.46 -30.86 -19.67
CA ILE A 333 0.98 -31.88 -18.76
C ILE A 333 2.45 -32.24 -19.05
N ASP A 334 2.82 -32.33 -20.33
CA ASP A 334 4.20 -32.64 -20.76
C ASP A 334 5.18 -31.52 -20.38
N GLN A 335 4.78 -30.26 -20.59
CA GLN A 335 5.56 -29.09 -20.15
C GLN A 335 5.71 -29.08 -18.63
N GLY A 336 4.62 -29.39 -17.91
CA GLY A 336 4.62 -29.54 -16.48
C GLY A 336 5.66 -30.56 -15.99
N HIS A 337 5.72 -31.74 -16.61
CA HIS A 337 6.71 -32.76 -16.27
C HIS A 337 8.16 -32.31 -16.50
N GLN A 338 8.41 -31.52 -17.55
CA GLN A 338 9.73 -30.98 -17.84
C GLN A 338 10.15 -29.91 -16.81
N LEU A 339 9.23 -29.04 -16.42
CA LEU A 339 9.50 -27.91 -15.54
C LEU A 339 9.47 -28.28 -14.05
N PHE A 340 8.69 -29.30 -13.69
CA PHE A 340 8.46 -29.77 -12.32
C PHE A 340 8.59 -31.29 -12.22
N PRO A 341 9.77 -31.87 -12.50
CA PRO A 341 9.96 -33.32 -12.52
C PRO A 341 9.68 -34.01 -11.19
N GLN A 342 9.74 -33.27 -10.07
CA GLN A 342 9.41 -33.76 -8.73
C GLN A 342 7.91 -33.88 -8.45
N LEU A 343 7.05 -33.22 -9.23
CA LEU A 343 5.61 -33.34 -9.08
C LEU A 343 5.11 -34.60 -9.78
N GLN A 344 4.30 -35.40 -9.08
CA GLN A 344 3.57 -36.51 -9.68
C GLN A 344 2.34 -35.98 -10.42
N LEU A 345 2.57 -35.32 -11.56
CA LEU A 345 1.50 -34.72 -12.36
C LEU A 345 0.66 -35.81 -13.02
N GLN A 346 -0.57 -35.98 -12.52
CA GLN A 346 -1.58 -36.82 -13.14
C GLN A 346 -2.88 -36.02 -13.18
N SER A 347 -3.39 -35.77 -14.39
CA SER A 347 -4.65 -35.08 -14.59
C SER A 347 -5.35 -35.62 -15.83
N PRO A 348 -6.70 -35.79 -15.80
CA PRO A 348 -7.46 -36.10 -17.01
C PRO A 348 -7.50 -34.91 -17.98
N GLN A 349 -7.05 -33.73 -17.55
CA GLN A 349 -7.00 -32.51 -18.35
C GLN A 349 -5.69 -32.42 -19.14
N LYS A 350 -5.75 -31.86 -20.35
CA LYS A 350 -4.56 -31.63 -21.20
C LYS A 350 -3.67 -30.50 -20.70
N VAL A 351 -4.24 -29.63 -19.86
CA VAL A 351 -3.63 -28.43 -19.33
C VAL A 351 -3.81 -28.48 -17.81
N ILE A 352 -2.80 -28.05 -17.08
CA ILE A 352 -2.77 -28.00 -15.62
C ILE A 352 -2.41 -26.60 -15.17
N THR A 353 -2.81 -26.27 -13.95
CA THR A 353 -2.40 -25.07 -13.24
C THR A 353 -1.42 -25.41 -12.13
N VAL A 354 -0.33 -24.64 -12.06
CA VAL A 354 0.70 -24.80 -11.03
C VAL A 354 0.87 -23.48 -10.30
N LEU A 355 0.73 -23.52 -8.98
CA LEU A 355 1.05 -22.39 -8.10
C LEU A 355 2.52 -22.48 -7.68
N SER A 356 3.29 -21.42 -7.90
CA SER A 356 4.73 -21.40 -7.57
C SER A 356 5.25 -20.01 -7.21
N ASN A 357 6.34 -19.98 -6.45
CA ASN A 357 7.15 -18.80 -6.14
C ASN A 357 8.39 -18.66 -7.05
N ARG A 358 8.58 -19.55 -8.04
CA ARG A 358 9.69 -19.50 -8.99
C ARG A 358 9.59 -18.31 -9.94
N SER A 359 10.65 -17.51 -10.04
CA SER A 359 10.74 -16.39 -10.98
C SER A 359 11.38 -16.71 -12.33
N ASP A 360 12.00 -17.88 -12.47
CA ASP A 360 12.62 -18.36 -13.71
C ASP A 360 11.62 -19.00 -14.70
N LEU A 361 10.34 -19.05 -14.35
CA LEU A 361 9.29 -19.63 -15.20
C LEU A 361 8.86 -18.66 -16.33
N PRO A 362 8.46 -19.18 -17.51
CA PRO A 362 8.08 -18.33 -18.64
C PRO A 362 6.91 -17.38 -18.32
N PHE A 363 7.13 -16.08 -18.55
CA PHE A 363 6.14 -15.04 -18.21
C PHE A 363 4.85 -15.17 -19.03
N ASP A 364 4.93 -15.61 -20.29
CA ASP A 364 3.78 -15.86 -21.18
C ASP A 364 2.84 -16.97 -20.67
N ARG A 365 3.25 -17.71 -19.63
CA ARG A 365 2.46 -18.77 -18.98
C ARG A 365 1.86 -18.35 -17.65
N CYS A 366 2.25 -17.18 -17.13
CA CYS A 366 1.67 -16.62 -15.93
C CYS A 366 0.25 -16.14 -16.25
N ILE A 367 -0.75 -16.80 -15.68
CA ILE A 367 -2.16 -16.46 -15.89
C ILE A 367 -2.71 -15.61 -14.74
N GLN A 368 -2.03 -15.58 -13.60
CA GLN A 368 -2.40 -14.76 -12.46
C GLN A 368 -1.18 -14.54 -11.57
N GLN A 369 -0.98 -13.30 -11.12
CA GLN A 369 0.00 -12.94 -10.10
C GLN A 369 -0.76 -12.49 -8.85
N TYR A 370 -0.55 -13.19 -7.75
CA TYR A 370 -1.05 -12.81 -6.44
C TYR A 370 -0.02 -11.88 -5.82
N VAL A 371 -0.21 -10.58 -6.08
CA VAL A 371 0.52 -9.47 -5.47
C VAL A 371 -0.11 -9.24 -4.09
N VAL A 372 0.05 -10.22 -3.22
CA VAL A 372 -0.52 -10.24 -1.87
C VAL A 372 0.64 -10.41 -0.93
N ASN A 373 0.67 -9.67 0.18
CA ASN A 373 1.62 -9.98 1.23
C ASN A 373 1.24 -11.33 1.87
N LEU A 374 1.79 -12.42 1.32
CA LEU A 374 1.55 -13.77 1.80
C LEU A 374 1.93 -13.92 3.27
N LEU A 375 2.90 -13.14 3.73
CA LEU A 375 3.32 -13.16 5.11
C LEU A 375 2.18 -12.68 6.01
N ASP A 376 1.54 -11.55 5.70
CA ASP A 376 0.39 -11.03 6.46
C ASP A 376 -0.79 -12.02 6.46
N ARG A 377 -1.17 -12.56 5.30
CA ARG A 377 -2.30 -13.50 5.22
C ARG A 377 -2.01 -14.84 5.90
N MET A 378 -0.81 -15.41 5.74
CA MET A 378 -0.41 -16.64 6.42
C MET A 378 -0.39 -16.43 7.94
N SER A 379 0.16 -15.31 8.36
CA SER A 379 0.26 -14.89 9.74
C SER A 379 -1.11 -14.87 10.42
N TYR A 380 -2.05 -14.18 9.79
CA TYR A 380 -3.44 -14.15 10.24
C TYR A 380 -4.09 -15.54 10.25
N PHE A 381 -3.93 -16.31 9.18
CA PHE A 381 -4.46 -17.68 9.10
C PHE A 381 -3.93 -18.58 10.23
N THR A 382 -2.65 -18.44 10.58
CA THR A 382 -2.04 -19.20 11.69
C THR A 382 -2.67 -18.85 13.03
N GLN A 383 -2.95 -17.56 13.28
CA GLN A 383 -3.65 -17.14 14.50
C GLN A 383 -5.09 -17.67 14.56
N GLN A 384 -5.83 -17.63 13.44
CA GLN A 384 -7.19 -18.17 13.39
C GLN A 384 -7.23 -19.68 13.68
N GLN A 385 -6.30 -20.45 13.10
CA GLN A 385 -6.21 -21.89 13.35
C GLN A 385 -5.91 -22.19 14.81
N ALA A 386 -5.03 -21.41 15.45
CA ALA A 386 -4.73 -21.55 16.87
C ALA A 386 -5.90 -21.16 17.79
N ALA A 387 -6.74 -20.21 17.39
CA ALA A 387 -7.93 -19.81 18.16
C ALA A 387 -9.08 -20.84 18.07
N ASN A 388 -9.09 -21.65 17.00
CA ASN A 388 -10.11 -22.67 16.73
C ASN A 388 -9.72 -24.08 17.21
N SER A 389 -8.48 -24.26 17.69
CA SER A 389 -7.95 -25.50 18.28
C SER A 389 -7.95 -25.44 19.80
#